data_AF-A0AAW1DR29-F1
#
_entry.id   AF-A0AAW1DR29-F1
#
_cell.length_a   1.000
_cell.length_b   1.000
_cell.length_c   1.000
_cell.angle_alpha   90.00
_cell.angle_beta   90.00
_cell.angle_gamma   90.00
#
_symmetry.space_group_name_H-M   'P 1'
#
loop_
_entity.id
_entity.type
_entity.pdbx_description
1 polymer ?
#
loop_
_entity_poly.entity_id
_entity_poly.type
_entity_poly.pdbx_seq_one_letter_code
_entity_poly.pdbx_strand_id
1 'polypeptide(L)'
;MALAVSDSGPRANGLLERFLEGKTVLGLLVDSEVLGELECLNGSLQKQSEMVGCMQAAVAYVTSILQEKRSDEKFQELFEKAEAMVEKLGLEPVQIPHQRAPPKRFTAEAERSFSALKKLKTWLRSTMSQQRLNNVSVCHVHQATLDKIELKDVGQQFISVNDRRRYLFGVFK
;
A
#
# COMPACT_ATOMS: atom_id res chain seq x y z
N MET A 1 45.40 30.13 19.19
CA MET A 1 44.04 29.97 19.72
C MET A 1 43.24 29.17 18.71
N ALA A 2 43.04 27.87 18.96
CA ALA A 2 42.21 27.03 18.11
C ALA A 2 40.75 27.34 18.41
N LEU A 3 40.03 27.89 17.44
CA LEU A 3 38.59 28.07 17.50
C LEU A 3 37.94 26.70 17.56
N ALA A 4 37.18 26.43 18.62
CA ALA A 4 36.43 25.20 18.78
C ALA A 4 35.41 25.07 17.63
N VAL A 5 35.70 24.16 16.69
CA VAL A 5 34.71 23.73 15.69
C VAL A 5 33.70 22.88 16.44
N SER A 6 32.59 23.50 16.84
CA SER A 6 31.49 22.80 17.47
C SER A 6 30.80 21.91 16.44
N ASP A 7 30.55 20.65 16.81
CA ASP A 7 29.81 19.63 16.04
C ASP A 7 28.34 20.05 15.74
N SER A 8 27.95 21.25 16.17
CA SER A 8 26.67 21.90 15.93
C SER A 8 26.50 22.43 14.51
N GLY A 9 27.58 22.76 13.80
CA GLY A 9 27.50 23.34 12.45
C GLY A 9 26.81 22.41 11.44
N PRO A 10 27.26 21.15 11.26
CA PRO A 10 26.63 20.20 10.34
C PRO A 10 25.19 19.84 10.72
N ARG A 11 24.90 19.71 12.02
CA ARG A 11 23.55 19.38 12.52
C ARG A 11 22.57 20.54 12.34
N ALA A 12 23.01 21.77 12.59
CA ALA A 12 22.19 22.96 12.37
C ALA A 12 21.88 23.16 10.88
N ASN A 13 22.85 22.91 10.01
CA ASN A 13 22.65 22.99 8.56
C ASN A 13 21.67 21.92 8.06
N GLY A 14 21.78 20.67 8.51
CA GLY A 14 20.83 19.63 8.14
C GLY A 14 19.42 19.87 8.69
N LEU A 15 19.29 20.53 9.84
CA LEU A 15 17.99 20.93 10.37
C LEU A 15 17.38 22.09 9.57
N LEU A 16 18.19 23.07 9.17
CA LEU A 16 17.78 24.17 8.32
C LEU A 16 17.28 23.66 6.97
N GLU A 17 18.02 22.75 6.33
CA GLU A 17 17.63 22.11 5.07
C GLU A 17 16.25 21.47 5.17
N ARG A 18 15.97 20.75 6.27
CA ARG A 18 14.64 20.18 6.53
C ARG A 18 13.56 21.23 6.74
N PHE A 19 13.84 22.32 7.44
CA PHE A 19 12.85 23.40 7.60
C PHE A 19 12.56 24.15 6.31
N LEU A 20 13.46 24.10 5.33
CA LEU A 20 13.27 24.69 4.02
C LEU A 20 12.37 23.84 3.09
N GLU A 21 12.17 22.55 3.40
CA GLU A 21 11.24 21.69 2.66
C GLU A 21 9.77 22.09 2.95
N GLY A 22 8.97 22.33 1.90
CA GLY A 22 7.54 22.64 2.06
C GLY A 22 6.71 21.55 2.75
N LYS A 23 7.17 20.29 2.69
CA LYS A 23 6.55 19.16 3.42
C LYS A 23 6.53 19.39 4.92
N THR A 24 7.53 20.07 5.44
CA THR A 24 7.70 20.35 6.88
C THR A 24 6.70 21.39 7.34
N VAL A 25 6.44 22.41 6.51
CA VAL A 25 5.39 23.42 6.76
C VAL A 25 4.02 22.77 6.78
N LEU A 26 3.71 21.90 5.79
CA LEU A 26 2.46 21.15 5.77
C LEU A 26 2.34 20.25 7.00
N GLY A 27 3.40 19.54 7.38
CA GLY A 27 3.44 18.70 8.57
C GLY A 27 3.14 19.50 9.85
N LEU A 28 3.80 20.64 10.04
CA LEU A 28 3.59 21.50 11.21
C LEU A 28 2.16 22.05 11.29
N LEU A 29 1.55 22.39 10.15
CA LEU A 29 0.16 22.85 10.10
C LEU A 29 -0.80 21.73 10.51
N VAL A 30 -0.66 20.55 9.90
CA VAL A 30 -1.49 19.38 10.23
C VAL A 30 -1.31 18.99 11.69
N ASP A 31 -0.07 18.95 12.18
CA ASP A 31 0.25 18.61 13.56
C ASP A 31 -0.36 19.62 14.53
N SER A 32 -0.35 20.92 14.22
CA SER A 32 -0.96 21.94 15.08
C SER A 32 -2.46 21.71 15.26
N GLU A 33 -3.18 21.31 14.21
CA GLU A 33 -4.62 21.07 14.27
C GLU A 33 -4.99 19.77 14.98
N VAL A 34 -4.15 18.73 14.87
CA VAL A 34 -4.38 17.44 15.54
C VAL A 34 -3.96 17.51 17.01
N LEU A 35 -2.79 18.08 17.29
CA LEU A 35 -2.28 18.21 18.66
C LEU A 35 -3.16 19.13 19.50
N GLY A 36 -3.75 20.18 18.94
CA GLY A 36 -4.69 21.03 19.67
C GLY A 36 -5.90 20.26 20.23
N GLU A 37 -6.51 19.38 19.44
CA GLU A 37 -7.64 18.54 19.89
C GLU A 37 -7.19 17.53 20.96
N LEU A 38 -6.01 16.95 20.78
CA LEU A 38 -5.44 15.99 21.73
C LEU A 38 -5.04 16.65 23.05
N GLU A 39 -4.56 17.90 23.03
CA GLU A 39 -4.22 18.66 24.22
C GLU A 39 -5.48 18.97 25.04
N CYS A 40 -6.58 19.34 24.38
CA CYS A 40 -7.88 19.55 25.03
C CYS A 40 -8.41 18.27 25.69
N LEU A 41 -8.26 17.13 25.01
CA LEU A 41 -8.59 15.82 25.56
C LEU A 41 -7.71 15.49 26.77
N ASN A 42 -6.40 15.64 26.63
CA ASN A 42 -5.43 15.32 27.66
C ASN A 42 -5.64 16.17 28.92
N GLY A 43 -5.86 17.48 28.75
CA GLY A 43 -6.20 18.38 29.85
C GLY A 43 -7.52 18.02 30.54
N SER A 44 -8.48 17.44 29.82
CA SER A 44 -9.73 16.95 30.41
C SER A 44 -9.54 15.64 31.17
N LEU A 45 -8.78 14.69 30.62
CA LEU A 45 -8.53 13.39 31.26
C LEU A 45 -7.63 13.48 32.49
N GLN A 46 -6.75 14.48 32.56
CA GLN A 46 -5.83 14.67 33.69
C GLN A 46 -6.47 15.39 34.89
N LYS A 47 -7.72 15.86 34.79
CA LYS A 47 -8.43 16.48 35.92
C LYS A 47 -8.79 15.42 36.96
N GLN A 48 -8.49 15.72 38.23
CA GLN A 48 -8.71 14.80 39.36
C GLN A 48 -10.21 14.54 39.68
N SER A 49 -11.14 15.29 39.08
CA SER A 49 -12.58 15.26 39.41
C SER A 49 -13.49 14.60 38.36
N GLU A 50 -12.94 13.98 37.32
CA GLU A 50 -13.76 13.49 36.20
C GLU A 50 -14.28 12.06 36.43
N MET A 51 -15.57 11.87 36.17
CA MET A 51 -16.22 10.56 36.18
C MET A 51 -15.92 9.82 34.87
N VAL A 52 -15.73 8.49 34.93
CA VAL A 52 -15.39 7.65 33.77
C VAL A 52 -16.34 7.83 32.58
N GLY A 53 -17.63 8.07 32.83
CA GLY A 53 -18.61 8.34 31.77
C GLY A 53 -18.35 9.64 30.99
N CYS A 54 -17.90 10.70 31.67
CA CYS A 54 -17.52 11.96 31.03
C CYS A 54 -16.25 11.78 30.18
N MET A 55 -15.31 10.97 30.66
CA MET A 55 -14.09 10.63 29.91
C MET A 55 -14.43 9.90 28.60
N GLN A 56 -15.34 8.93 28.64
CA GLN A 56 -15.79 8.20 27.45
C GLN A 56 -16.48 9.13 26.43
N ALA A 57 -17.34 10.04 26.91
CA ALA A 57 -17.99 11.03 26.05
C ALA A 57 -16.98 11.99 25.40
N ALA A 58 -15.98 12.45 26.15
CA ALA A 58 -14.93 13.32 25.63
C ALA A 58 -14.08 12.62 24.56
N VAL A 59 -13.72 11.36 24.78
CA VAL A 59 -12.98 10.55 23.78
C VAL A 59 -13.82 10.34 22.52
N ALA A 60 -15.12 10.04 22.65
CA ALA A 60 -16.01 9.88 21.50
C ALA A 60 -16.14 11.18 20.69
N TYR A 61 -16.27 12.31 21.38
CA TYR A 61 -16.33 13.63 20.76
C TYR A 61 -15.06 13.95 19.96
N VAL A 62 -13.88 13.81 20.56
CA VAL A 62 -12.60 14.07 19.87
C VAL A 62 -12.40 13.10 18.71
N THR A 63 -12.84 11.84 18.84
CA THR A 63 -12.82 10.87 17.74
C THR A 63 -13.65 11.35 16.55
N SER A 64 -14.84 11.90 16.79
CA SER A 64 -15.69 12.44 15.73
C SER A 64 -15.07 13.65 15.04
N ILE A 65 -14.46 14.57 15.79
CA ILE A 65 -13.73 15.73 15.24
C ILE A 65 -12.56 15.27 14.37
N LEU A 66 -11.75 14.34 14.86
CA LEU A 66 -10.60 13.83 14.10
C LEU A 66 -11.04 13.06 12.84
N GLN A 67 -12.22 12.45 12.84
CA GLN A 67 -12.80 11.84 11.64
C GLN A 67 -13.26 12.90 10.63
N GLU A 68 -13.88 13.99 11.09
CA GLU A 68 -14.27 15.11 10.23
C GLU A 68 -13.05 15.81 9.60
N LYS A 69 -11.98 16.02 10.37
CA LYS A 69 -10.71 16.60 9.88
C LYS A 69 -9.97 15.71 8.86
N ARG A 70 -10.32 14.42 8.75
CA ARG A 70 -9.78 13.51 7.72
C ARG A 70 -10.48 13.63 6.37
N SER A 71 -11.48 14.50 6.23
CA SER A 71 -12.11 14.78 4.95
C SER A 71 -11.14 15.45 3.97
N ASP A 72 -11.29 15.12 2.69
CA ASP A 72 -10.46 15.68 1.62
C ASP A 72 -10.63 17.21 1.52
N GLU A 73 -11.82 17.73 1.85
CA GLU A 73 -12.12 19.16 1.87
C GLU A 73 -11.27 19.91 2.90
N LYS A 74 -11.19 19.40 4.14
CA LYS A 74 -10.38 20.00 5.20
C LYS A 74 -8.88 19.88 4.90
N PHE A 75 -8.46 18.77 4.29
CA PHE A 75 -7.09 18.63 3.80
C PHE A 75 -6.76 19.68 2.73
N GLN A 76 -7.67 19.93 1.79
CA GLN A 76 -7.46 20.92 0.73
C GLN A 76 -7.32 22.34 1.29
N GLU A 77 -8.17 22.73 2.25
CA GLU A 77 -8.05 24.02 2.96
C GLU A 77 -6.68 24.17 3.66
N LEU A 78 -6.20 23.11 4.30
CA LEU A 78 -4.89 23.07 4.96
C LEU A 78 -3.73 23.14 3.96
N PHE A 79 -3.87 22.45 2.83
CA PHE A 79 -2.88 22.41 1.77
C PHE A 79 -2.71 23.77 1.12
N GLU A 80 -3.81 24.46 0.81
CA GLU A 80 -3.79 25.83 0.25
C GLU A 80 -3.15 26.83 1.23
N LYS A 81 -3.44 26.72 2.54
CA LYS A 81 -2.77 27.51 3.57
C LYS A 81 -1.26 27.25 3.61
N ALA A 82 -0.85 25.99 3.46
CA ALA A 82 0.54 25.60 3.42
C ALA A 82 1.25 26.18 2.19
N GLU A 83 0.63 26.09 1.00
CA GLU A 83 1.15 26.68 -0.23
C GLU A 83 1.33 28.19 -0.11
N ALA A 84 0.33 28.91 0.43
CA ALA A 84 0.44 30.35 0.66
C ALA A 84 1.59 30.72 1.62
N MET A 85 1.86 29.90 2.64
CA MET A 85 3.00 30.10 3.53
C MET A 85 4.34 29.76 2.87
N VAL A 86 4.38 28.74 2.03
CA VAL A 86 5.57 28.35 1.25
C VAL A 86 5.93 29.45 0.25
N GLU A 87 4.95 30.02 -0.46
CA GLU A 87 5.16 31.17 -1.34
C GLU A 87 5.67 32.40 -0.58
N LYS A 88 5.07 32.70 0.58
CA LYS A 88 5.47 33.85 1.40
C LYS A 88 6.90 33.75 1.93
N LEU A 89 7.34 32.55 2.28
CA LEU A 89 8.66 32.29 2.87
C LEU A 89 9.73 31.94 1.82
N GLY A 90 9.34 31.77 0.55
CA GLY A 90 10.25 31.40 -0.55
C GLY A 90 10.81 29.99 -0.41
N LEU A 91 9.99 29.04 0.06
CA LEU A 91 10.39 27.65 0.33
C LEU A 91 10.16 26.72 -0.87
N GLU A 92 10.71 25.50 -0.81
CA GLU A 92 10.47 24.51 -1.86
C GLU A 92 8.99 24.08 -1.91
N PRO A 93 8.43 23.87 -3.12
CA PRO A 93 7.02 23.53 -3.29
C PRO A 93 6.69 22.20 -2.60
N VAL A 94 5.48 22.13 -2.02
CA VAL A 94 4.99 20.96 -1.31
C VAL A 94 4.86 19.79 -2.27
N GLN A 95 5.70 18.76 -2.11
CA GLN A 95 5.59 17.54 -2.90
C GLN A 95 4.69 16.53 -2.18
N ILE A 96 3.59 16.15 -2.83
CA ILE A 96 2.67 15.11 -2.34
C ILE A 96 3.49 13.84 -2.04
N PRO A 97 3.37 13.24 -0.84
CA PRO A 97 4.09 12.02 -0.52
C PRO A 97 3.86 10.93 -1.57
N HIS A 98 4.93 10.30 -2.04
CA HIS A 98 4.85 9.24 -3.05
C HIS A 98 3.91 8.13 -2.56
N GLN A 99 2.75 7.97 -3.21
CA GLN A 99 1.83 6.87 -2.92
C GLN A 99 2.55 5.55 -3.19
N ARG A 100 2.83 4.81 -2.11
CA ARG A 100 3.47 3.49 -2.24
C ARG A 100 2.45 2.55 -2.87
N ALA A 101 2.71 2.11 -4.09
CA ALA A 101 1.93 1.05 -4.70
C ALA A 101 1.92 -0.18 -3.77
N PRO A 102 0.76 -0.83 -3.59
CA PRO A 102 0.69 -2.02 -2.76
C PRO A 102 1.68 -3.08 -3.31
N PRO A 103 2.35 -3.83 -2.43
CA PRO A 103 3.23 -4.92 -2.85
C PRO A 103 2.52 -5.84 -3.84
N LYS A 104 3.17 -6.22 -4.95
CA LYS A 104 2.57 -7.03 -6.03
C LYS A 104 1.84 -8.30 -5.53
N ARG A 105 2.26 -8.86 -4.40
CA ARG A 105 1.63 -10.03 -3.76
C ARG A 105 0.18 -9.81 -3.28
N PHE A 106 -0.22 -8.55 -3.05
CA PHE A 106 -1.57 -8.17 -2.61
C PHE A 106 -2.43 -7.64 -3.77
N THR A 107 -2.00 -7.86 -5.01
CA THR A 107 -2.82 -7.55 -6.17
C THR A 107 -3.85 -8.65 -6.38
N ALA A 108 -5.02 -8.31 -6.90
CA ALA A 108 -6.10 -9.27 -7.18
C ALA A 108 -5.64 -10.44 -8.07
N GLU A 109 -4.70 -10.20 -8.99
CA GLU A 109 -4.11 -11.23 -9.85
C GLU A 109 -3.27 -12.24 -9.08
N ALA A 110 -2.43 -11.75 -8.15
CA ALA A 110 -1.64 -12.59 -7.28
C ALA A 110 -2.55 -13.41 -6.35
N GLU A 111 -3.57 -12.77 -5.75
CA GLU A 111 -4.52 -13.45 -4.87
C GLU A 111 -5.32 -14.55 -5.58
N ARG A 112 -5.74 -14.29 -6.83
CA ARG A 112 -6.40 -15.30 -7.69
C ARG A 112 -5.47 -16.50 -7.92
N SER A 113 -4.21 -16.23 -8.26
CA SER A 113 -3.19 -17.25 -8.51
C SER A 113 -2.87 -18.09 -7.26
N PHE A 114 -2.68 -17.45 -6.10
CA PHE A 114 -2.42 -18.14 -4.84
C PHE A 114 -3.63 -18.94 -4.34
N SER A 115 -4.84 -18.41 -4.50
CA SER A 115 -6.07 -19.11 -4.16
C SER A 115 -6.27 -20.36 -5.03
N ALA A 116 -6.03 -20.24 -6.33
CA ALA A 116 -6.01 -21.37 -7.26
C ALA A 116 -4.96 -22.42 -6.86
N LEU A 117 -3.73 -22.00 -6.59
CA LEU A 117 -2.64 -22.88 -6.17
C LEU A 117 -2.97 -23.61 -4.87
N LYS A 118 -3.60 -22.95 -3.90
CA LYS A 118 -4.03 -23.58 -2.64
C LYS A 118 -5.08 -24.68 -2.86
N LYS A 119 -5.97 -24.52 -3.84
CA LYS A 119 -6.94 -25.55 -4.23
C LYS A 119 -6.30 -26.71 -4.99
N LEU A 120 -5.34 -26.41 -5.87
CA LEU A 120 -4.64 -27.42 -6.69
C LEU A 120 -3.63 -28.24 -5.87
N LYS A 121 -2.89 -27.58 -4.97
CA LYS A 121 -1.90 -28.19 -4.08
C LYS A 121 -2.59 -28.64 -2.80
N THR A 122 -3.27 -29.79 -2.87
CA THR A 122 -3.78 -30.45 -1.67
C THR A 122 -2.63 -31.16 -0.94
N TRP A 123 -2.51 -30.94 0.37
CA TRP A 123 -1.47 -31.53 1.23
C TRP A 123 -1.40 -33.06 1.18
N LEU A 124 -2.50 -33.73 0.82
CA LEU A 124 -2.62 -35.18 0.68
C LEU A 124 -2.06 -35.74 -0.64
N ARG A 125 -1.69 -34.89 -1.62
CA ARG A 125 -1.09 -35.31 -2.90
C ARG A 125 0.42 -35.03 -2.89
N SER A 126 1.19 -35.94 -2.30
CA SER A 126 2.66 -35.82 -2.19
C SER A 126 3.44 -36.12 -3.49
N THR A 127 2.77 -36.52 -4.58
CA THR A 127 3.42 -37.04 -5.80
C THR A 127 3.39 -36.11 -7.02
N MET A 128 3.14 -34.81 -6.87
CA MET A 128 3.16 -33.87 -8.02
C MET A 128 4.48 -33.10 -8.13
N SER A 129 5.13 -33.16 -9.31
CA SER A 129 6.31 -32.34 -9.61
C SER A 129 5.98 -30.86 -9.74
N GLN A 130 6.96 -29.99 -9.46
CA GLN A 130 6.78 -28.53 -9.55
C GLN A 130 6.41 -28.08 -10.97
N GLN A 131 6.98 -28.71 -12.00
CA GLN A 131 6.64 -28.42 -13.41
C GLN A 131 5.17 -28.72 -13.71
N ARG A 132 4.67 -29.87 -13.26
CA ARG A 132 3.25 -30.23 -13.44
C ARG A 132 2.33 -29.28 -12.68
N LEU A 133 2.70 -28.91 -11.45
CA LEU A 133 1.94 -27.94 -10.65
C LEU A 133 1.82 -26.59 -11.37
N ASN A 134 2.94 -26.06 -11.86
CA ASN A 134 2.97 -24.78 -12.56
C ASN A 134 2.08 -24.81 -13.80
N ASN A 135 2.22 -25.84 -14.65
CA ASN A 135 1.42 -25.96 -15.88
C ASN A 135 -0.08 -26.06 -15.58
N VAL A 136 -0.48 -26.88 -14.61
CA VAL A 136 -1.90 -27.00 -14.21
C VAL A 136 -2.43 -25.70 -13.60
N SER A 137 -1.60 -24.95 -12.86
CA SER A 137 -2.00 -23.68 -12.27
C SER A 137 -2.32 -22.62 -13.33
N VAL A 138 -1.51 -22.54 -14.39
CA VAL A 138 -1.76 -21.64 -15.52
C VAL A 138 -3.06 -22.02 -16.22
N CYS A 139 -3.27 -23.32 -16.49
CA CYS A 139 -4.51 -23.80 -17.10
C CYS A 139 -5.75 -23.47 -16.26
N HIS A 140 -5.66 -23.62 -14.93
CA HIS A 140 -6.78 -23.34 -14.03
C HIS A 140 -7.10 -21.85 -13.91
N VAL A 141 -6.10 -20.95 -14.00
CA VAL A 141 -6.34 -19.51 -13.96
C VAL A 141 -6.95 -19.02 -15.28
N HIS A 142 -6.52 -19.57 -16.41
CA HIS A 142 -6.91 -19.13 -17.76
C HIS A 142 -7.91 -20.06 -18.47
N GLN A 143 -8.89 -20.60 -17.73
CA GLN A 143 -9.91 -21.51 -18.28
C GLN A 143 -10.66 -20.93 -19.49
N ALA A 144 -11.11 -19.68 -19.39
CA ALA A 144 -11.82 -19.00 -20.47
C ALA A 144 -11.01 -18.81 -21.76
N THR A 145 -9.67 -18.82 -21.66
CA THR A 145 -8.80 -18.80 -22.83
C THR A 145 -8.63 -20.20 -23.40
N LEU A 146 -8.54 -21.22 -22.54
CA LEU A 146 -8.45 -22.62 -22.95
C LEU A 146 -9.73 -23.11 -23.64
N ASP A 147 -10.90 -22.64 -23.22
CA ASP A 147 -12.18 -23.01 -23.81
C ASP A 147 -12.30 -22.56 -25.29
N LYS A 148 -11.47 -21.60 -25.71
CA LYS A 148 -11.40 -21.11 -27.09
C LYS A 148 -10.47 -21.92 -27.98
N ILE A 149 -9.67 -22.83 -27.42
CA ILE A 149 -8.69 -23.62 -28.16
C ILE A 149 -9.36 -24.89 -28.69
N GLU A 150 -9.20 -25.17 -29.98
CA GLU A 150 -9.69 -26.40 -30.58
C GLU A 150 -8.87 -27.62 -30.12
N LEU A 151 -9.52 -28.58 -29.45
CA LEU A 151 -8.88 -29.80 -28.95
C LEU A 151 -8.27 -30.66 -30.06
N LYS A 152 -8.82 -30.58 -31.28
CA LYS A 152 -8.31 -31.30 -32.46
C LYS A 152 -6.91 -30.85 -32.83
N ASP A 153 -6.67 -29.54 -32.83
CA ASP A 153 -5.37 -28.96 -33.15
C ASP A 153 -4.32 -29.32 -32.10
N VAL A 154 -4.69 -29.27 -30.82
CA VAL A 154 -3.81 -29.68 -29.72
C VAL A 154 -3.47 -31.16 -29.83
N GLY A 155 -4.45 -32.00 -30.16
CA GLY A 155 -4.24 -33.43 -30.42
C GLY A 155 -3.28 -33.67 -31.58
N GLN A 156 -3.45 -32.93 -32.68
CA GLN A 156 -2.60 -33.05 -33.85
C GLN A 156 -1.15 -32.60 -33.56
N GLN A 157 -0.97 -31.53 -32.79
CA GLN A 157 0.35 -31.09 -32.31
C GLN A 157 0.99 -32.12 -31.36
N PHE A 158 0.22 -32.76 -30.49
CA PHE A 158 0.75 -33.77 -29.59
C PHE A 158 1.26 -35.03 -30.34
N ILE A 159 0.57 -35.38 -31.43
CA ILE A 159 0.93 -36.48 -32.31
C ILE A 159 2.18 -36.14 -33.13
N SER A 160 2.29 -34.92 -33.67
CA SER A 160 3.41 -34.51 -34.54
C SER A 160 4.76 -34.52 -33.82
N VAL A 161 4.78 -34.38 -32.49
CA VAL A 161 6.00 -34.36 -31.68
C VAL A 161 6.70 -35.74 -31.61
N ASN A 162 6.00 -36.86 -31.87
CA ASN A 162 6.61 -38.18 -31.77
C ASN A 162 6.06 -39.16 -32.82
N ASP A 163 6.94 -39.71 -33.65
CA ASP A 163 6.58 -40.65 -34.73
C ASP A 163 5.86 -41.90 -34.22
N ARG A 164 6.16 -42.38 -33.01
CA ARG A 164 5.42 -43.50 -32.39
C ARG A 164 3.97 -43.13 -32.11
N ARG A 165 3.70 -41.88 -31.72
CA ARG A 165 2.33 -41.38 -31.49
C ARG A 165 1.58 -41.26 -32.80
N ARG A 166 2.25 -40.85 -33.88
CA ARG A 166 1.67 -40.80 -35.22
C ARG A 166 1.26 -42.17 -35.72
N TYR A 167 2.08 -43.18 -35.48
CA TYR A 167 1.73 -44.56 -35.80
C TYR A 167 0.54 -45.07 -34.96
N LEU A 168 0.49 -44.76 -33.66
CA LEU A 168 -0.51 -45.29 -32.74
C LEU A 168 -1.88 -44.60 -32.82
N PHE A 169 -1.89 -43.27 -32.94
CA PHE A 169 -3.10 -42.44 -32.87
C PHE A 169 -3.60 -41.96 -34.24
N GLY A 170 -2.82 -42.14 -35.30
CA GLY A 170 -3.20 -41.71 -36.65
C GLY A 170 -3.27 -40.19 -36.79
N VAL A 171 -4.21 -39.70 -37.60
CA VAL A 171 -4.47 -38.26 -37.82
C VAL A 171 -5.92 -37.97 -37.43
N PHE A 172 -6.16 -36.91 -36.68
CA PHE A 172 -7.52 -36.50 -36.34
C PHE A 172 -8.25 -35.96 -37.57
N LYS A 173 -9.48 -36.42 -37.83
CA LYS A 173 -10.39 -35.90 -38.87
C LYS A 173 -11.24 -34.74 -38.36
#